data_AF-A0A3D3MJ18-F1
#
_entry.id   AF-A0A3D3MJ18-F1
#
_cell.length_a   1.000
_cell.length_b   1.000
_cell.length_c   1.000
_cell.angle_alpha   90.00
_cell.angle_beta   90.00
_cell.angle_gamma   90.00
#
_symmetry.space_group_name_H-M   'P 1'
#
loop_
_entity.id
_entity.type
_entity.pdbx_description
1 polymer ?
#
loop_
_entity_poly.entity_id
_entity_poly.type
_entity_poly.pdbx_seq_one_letter_code
_entity_poly.pdbx_strand_id
1 'polypeptide(L)'
;MNTHLIIPENIKEILNSIEKISLNLAELPLQAHPKLPQFERSIRVLDIDAKSKQQFISFRYEQVLKDRDTGEEINISLPAPEWVIYKETWSYLRDGNNNQIELPLAEPGADMNTDKVKVPSYPYMLWLLKNNKAGFTELLTSYLDEFVKSCKDSLDKLS
;
A
#
# COMPACT_ATOMS: atom_id res chain seq x y z
N MET A 1 -18.61 17.28 -22.87
CA MET A 1 -19.47 16.60 -21.87
C MET A 1 -20.26 17.66 -21.11
N ASN A 2 -21.48 17.39 -20.65
CA ASN A 2 -22.37 18.29 -19.87
C ASN A 2 -22.74 19.67 -20.46
N THR A 3 -22.57 19.90 -21.76
CA THR A 3 -22.81 21.21 -22.42
C THR A 3 -24.27 21.68 -22.41
N HIS A 4 -25.22 20.83 -22.04
CA HIS A 4 -26.66 21.12 -21.96
C HIS A 4 -27.12 21.47 -20.54
N LEU A 5 -26.25 21.41 -19.53
CA LEU A 5 -26.60 21.63 -18.13
C LEU A 5 -26.11 23.00 -17.65
N ILE A 6 -26.95 23.69 -16.87
CA ILE A 6 -26.51 24.85 -16.07
C ILE A 6 -25.89 24.27 -14.79
N ILE A 7 -24.56 24.27 -14.72
CA ILE A 7 -23.81 23.68 -13.61
C ILE A 7 -23.55 24.75 -12.53
N PRO A 8 -24.05 24.58 -11.30
CA PRO A 8 -23.76 25.47 -10.18
C PRO A 8 -22.26 25.50 -9.83
N GLU A 9 -21.77 26.60 -9.26
CA GLU A 9 -20.33 26.81 -9.03
C GLU A 9 -19.72 25.73 -8.12
N ASN A 10 -20.41 25.34 -7.06
CA ASN A 10 -19.97 24.26 -6.17
C ASN A 10 -19.81 22.91 -6.91
N ILE A 11 -20.56 22.67 -7.98
CA ILE A 11 -20.43 21.46 -8.80
C ILE A 11 -19.28 21.62 -9.80
N LYS A 12 -19.04 22.83 -10.34
CA LYS A 12 -17.86 23.07 -11.19
C LYS A 12 -16.56 22.85 -10.43
N GLU A 13 -16.50 23.28 -9.17
CA GLU A 13 -15.36 23.01 -8.29
C GLU A 13 -15.10 21.51 -8.14
N ILE A 14 -16.16 20.72 -7.91
CA ILE A 14 -16.06 19.25 -7.84
C ILE A 14 -15.56 18.68 -9.17
N LEU A 15 -16.12 19.09 -10.31
CA LEU A 15 -15.68 18.61 -11.63
C LEU A 15 -14.22 18.96 -11.91
N ASN A 16 -13.81 20.20 -11.60
CA ASN A 16 -12.41 20.61 -11.71
C ASN A 16 -11.49 19.79 -10.80
N SER A 17 -11.96 19.40 -9.61
CA SER A 17 -11.19 18.53 -8.71
C SER A 17 -11.03 17.11 -9.27
N ILE A 18 -12.06 16.57 -9.93
CA ILE A 18 -12.02 15.27 -10.61
C ILE A 18 -11.04 15.31 -11.78
N GLU A 19 -11.06 16.37 -12.59
CA GLU A 19 -10.17 16.51 -13.75
C GLU A 19 -8.70 16.69 -13.36
N LYS A 20 -8.43 17.21 -12.15
CA LYS A 20 -7.08 17.46 -11.63
C LYS A 20 -6.54 16.33 -10.75
N ILE A 21 -7.33 15.30 -10.47
CA ILE A 21 -6.89 14.22 -9.60
C ILE A 21 -5.74 13.44 -10.26
N SER A 22 -4.78 13.00 -9.45
CA SER A 22 -3.72 12.15 -9.96
C SER A 22 -4.28 10.80 -10.42
N LEU A 23 -3.70 10.25 -11.49
CA LEU A 23 -4.12 8.97 -12.07
C LEU A 23 -3.56 7.75 -11.34
N ASN A 24 -2.67 7.96 -10.36
CA ASN A 24 -2.19 6.87 -9.51
C ASN A 24 -3.30 6.40 -8.54
N LEU A 25 -3.22 5.14 -8.12
CA LEU A 25 -4.20 4.54 -7.21
C LEU A 25 -3.99 5.00 -5.76
N ALA A 26 -2.74 5.18 -5.36
CA ALA A 26 -2.35 5.68 -4.05
C ALA A 26 -0.91 6.19 -4.08
N GLU A 27 -0.61 7.15 -3.23
CA GLU A 27 0.76 7.52 -2.86
C GLU A 27 0.92 7.32 -1.35
N LEU A 28 1.76 6.35 -0.97
CA LEU A 28 1.89 5.87 0.40
C LEU A 28 3.28 6.25 0.94
N PRO A 29 3.36 6.93 2.10
CA PRO A 29 4.63 7.42 2.62
C PRO A 29 5.55 6.26 3.03
N LEU A 30 6.86 6.46 2.82
CA LEU A 30 7.91 5.58 3.30
C LEU A 30 8.83 6.31 4.28
N GLN A 31 9.62 5.52 5.01
CA GLN A 31 10.78 6.06 5.72
C GLN A 31 11.77 6.67 4.71
N ALA A 32 12.44 7.74 5.14
CA ALA A 32 13.41 8.46 4.32
C ALA A 32 14.48 7.50 3.76
N HIS A 33 14.92 7.75 2.54
CA HIS A 33 15.96 6.93 1.91
C HIS A 33 17.28 7.09 2.67
N PRO A 34 18.00 5.99 3.03
CA PRO A 34 19.19 6.09 3.88
C PRO A 34 20.33 6.90 3.26
N LYS A 35 20.43 6.92 1.92
CA LYS A 35 21.44 7.70 1.19
C LYS A 35 20.95 9.05 0.66
N LEU A 36 19.63 9.30 0.73
CA LEU A 36 19.03 10.54 0.25
C LEU A 36 18.05 11.09 1.32
N PRO A 37 18.52 11.32 2.55
CA PRO A 37 17.66 11.65 3.69
C PRO A 37 17.02 13.05 3.59
N GLN A 38 17.51 13.91 2.69
CA GLN A 38 16.97 15.24 2.45
C GLN A 38 15.61 15.21 1.74
N PHE A 39 15.26 14.10 1.08
CA PHE A 39 14.00 13.97 0.37
C PHE A 39 12.93 13.27 1.21
N GLU A 40 11.68 13.61 0.96
CA GLU A 40 10.55 12.75 1.31
C GLU A 40 10.48 11.60 0.32
N ARG A 41 10.06 10.44 0.80
CA ARG A 41 9.98 9.22 0.00
C ARG A 41 8.61 8.61 0.12
N SER A 42 8.04 8.20 -1.01
CA SER A 42 6.77 7.49 -1.07
C SER A 42 6.82 6.35 -2.09
N ILE A 43 5.87 5.42 -1.96
CA ILE A 43 5.51 4.47 -3.01
C ILE A 43 4.26 4.99 -3.70
N ARG A 44 4.35 5.22 -5.00
CA ARG A 44 3.21 5.54 -5.85
C ARG A 44 2.74 4.28 -6.54
N VAL A 45 1.55 3.80 -6.17
CA VAL A 45 0.91 2.63 -6.77
C VAL A 45 0.20 3.06 -8.05
N LEU A 46 0.62 2.51 -9.18
CA LEU A 46 0.11 2.84 -10.51
C LEU A 46 -1.08 1.95 -10.89
N ASP A 47 -0.97 0.64 -10.66
CA ASP A 47 -2.03 -0.31 -10.93
C ASP A 47 -1.93 -1.59 -10.09
N ILE A 48 -3.02 -2.34 -10.08
CA ILE A 48 -3.17 -3.63 -9.40
C ILE A 48 -3.79 -4.60 -10.39
N ASP A 49 -3.14 -5.74 -10.61
CA ASP A 49 -3.67 -6.84 -11.42
C ASP A 49 -3.94 -8.05 -10.52
N ALA A 50 -5.21 -8.45 -10.41
CA ALA A 50 -5.67 -9.55 -9.58
C ALA A 50 -6.16 -10.73 -10.44
N LYS A 51 -5.41 -11.83 -10.40
CA LYS A 51 -5.68 -13.05 -11.18
C LYS A 51 -6.28 -14.12 -10.29
N SER A 52 -7.61 -14.17 -10.26
CA SER A 52 -8.37 -15.00 -9.32
C SER A 52 -8.17 -16.50 -9.48
N LYS A 53 -8.01 -17.00 -10.71
CA LYS A 53 -7.73 -18.43 -10.96
C LYS A 53 -6.38 -18.86 -10.39
N GLN A 54 -5.40 -17.96 -10.40
CA GLN A 54 -4.04 -18.21 -9.92
C GLN A 54 -3.83 -17.81 -8.45
N GLN A 55 -4.81 -17.14 -7.83
CA GLN A 55 -4.68 -16.54 -6.49
C GLN A 55 -3.44 -15.66 -6.38
N PHE A 56 -3.31 -14.76 -7.34
CA PHE A 56 -2.15 -13.91 -7.54
C PHE A 56 -2.59 -12.44 -7.65
N ILE A 57 -1.89 -11.54 -6.97
CA ILE A 57 -2.06 -10.09 -7.13
C ILE A 57 -0.70 -9.46 -7.34
N SER A 58 -0.54 -8.67 -8.40
CA SER A 58 0.66 -7.85 -8.63
C SER A 58 0.35 -6.38 -8.53
N PHE A 59 1.26 -5.64 -7.91
CA PHE A 59 1.20 -4.19 -7.78
C PHE A 59 2.29 -3.58 -8.67
N ARG A 60 1.90 -2.72 -9.61
CA ARG A 60 2.86 -1.88 -10.34
C ARG A 60 3.00 -0.57 -9.59
N TYR A 61 4.24 -0.18 -9.33
CA TYR A 61 4.52 1.01 -8.55
C TYR A 61 5.87 1.62 -8.94
N GLU A 62 6.08 2.85 -8.50
CA GLU A 62 7.36 3.53 -8.52
C GLU A 62 7.69 4.10 -7.14
N GLN A 63 8.98 4.27 -6.86
CA GLN A 63 9.40 5.07 -5.72
C GLN A 63 9.51 6.52 -6.15
N VAL A 64 8.92 7.41 -5.36
CA VAL A 64 8.93 8.86 -5.63
C VAL A 64 9.74 9.55 -4.55
N LEU A 65 10.59 10.48 -4.96
CA LEU A 65 11.29 11.39 -4.09
C LEU A 65 10.77 12.80 -4.29
N LYS A 66 10.47 13.51 -3.20
CA LYS A 66 10.09 14.91 -3.23
C LYS A 66 11.05 15.73 -2.39
N ASP A 67 11.42 16.90 -2.89
CA ASP A 67 12.15 17.89 -2.10
C ASP A 67 11.28 18.34 -0.92
N ARG A 68 11.86 18.38 0.28
CA ARG A 68 11.13 18.73 1.50
C ARG A 68 10.74 20.20 1.56
N ASP A 69 11.52 21.06 0.93
CA ASP A 69 11.34 22.51 1.00
C ASP A 69 10.40 22.98 -0.14
N THR A 70 10.54 22.42 -1.34
CA THR A 70 9.76 22.84 -2.52
C THR A 70 8.57 21.93 -2.85
N GLY A 71 8.59 20.67 -2.39
CA GLY A 71 7.61 19.65 -2.76
C GLY A 71 7.76 19.13 -4.20
N GLU A 72 8.80 19.56 -4.92
CA GLU A 72 9.05 19.14 -6.31
C GLU A 72 9.51 17.69 -6.38
N GLU A 73 8.99 16.95 -7.35
CA GLU A 73 9.41 15.57 -7.60
C GLU A 73 10.81 15.54 -8.23
N ILE A 74 11.69 14.78 -7.61
CA ILE A 74 13.06 14.59 -8.05
C ILE A 74 13.14 13.31 -8.88
N ASN A 75 13.51 13.47 -10.15
CA ASN A 75 13.62 12.37 -11.09
C ASN A 75 14.94 11.61 -10.90
N ILE A 76 15.01 10.80 -9.84
CA ILE A 76 16.08 9.81 -9.62
C ILE A 76 15.47 8.43 -9.84
N SER A 77 16.06 7.64 -10.74
CA SER A 77 15.63 6.26 -10.96
C SER A 77 15.97 5.43 -9.72
N LEU A 78 14.94 5.06 -8.96
CA LEU A 78 15.06 4.15 -7.83
C LEU A 78 14.55 2.75 -8.24
N PRO A 79 15.12 1.68 -7.66
CA PRO A 79 14.72 0.31 -7.97
C PRO A 79 13.26 0.05 -7.56
N ALA A 80 12.52 -0.70 -8.37
CA ALA A 80 11.17 -1.15 -8.05
C ALA A 80 11.15 -2.69 -8.00
N PRO A 81 11.59 -3.33 -6.88
CA PRO A 81 11.48 -4.77 -6.73
C PRO A 81 10.02 -5.25 -6.85
N GLU A 82 9.83 -6.50 -7.28
CA GLU A 82 8.50 -7.07 -7.50
C GLU A 82 7.65 -7.03 -6.23
N TRP A 83 6.48 -6.37 -6.30
CA TRP A 83 5.48 -6.40 -5.24
C TRP A 83 4.32 -7.28 -5.67
N VAL A 84 4.31 -8.51 -5.14
CA VAL A 84 3.33 -9.53 -5.48
C VAL A 84 2.85 -10.27 -4.24
N ILE A 85 1.56 -10.60 -4.23
CA ILE A 85 0.93 -11.54 -3.30
C ILE A 85 0.67 -12.83 -4.09
N TYR A 86 1.45 -13.87 -3.80
CA TYR A 86 1.24 -15.21 -4.35
C TYR A 86 0.26 -16.01 -3.49
N LYS A 87 -0.19 -17.14 -4.02
CA LYS A 87 -1.07 -18.09 -3.33
C LYS A 87 -0.47 -18.57 -1.99
N GLU A 88 0.84 -18.75 -1.97
CA GLU A 88 1.61 -19.24 -0.82
C GLU A 88 1.99 -18.12 0.15
N THR A 89 1.75 -16.86 -0.21
CA THR A 89 1.98 -15.71 0.68
C THR A 89 0.97 -15.76 1.82
N TRP A 90 1.44 -15.54 3.04
CA TRP A 90 0.62 -15.44 4.25
C TRP A 90 0.78 -14.04 4.87
N SER A 91 -0.24 -13.63 5.63
CA SER A 91 -0.29 -12.38 6.40
C SER A 91 -0.68 -12.68 7.84
N TYR A 92 -0.60 -11.68 8.71
CA TYR A 92 -1.17 -11.76 10.05
C TYR A 92 -2.61 -11.23 10.08
N LEU A 93 -3.49 -11.98 10.75
CA LEU A 93 -4.87 -11.56 11.00
C LEU A 93 -4.87 -10.31 11.88
N ARG A 94 -5.73 -9.35 11.54
CA ARG A 94 -5.85 -8.07 12.23
C ARG A 94 -7.21 -7.88 12.88
N ASP A 95 -7.22 -7.15 13.99
CA ASP A 95 -8.44 -6.71 14.68
C ASP A 95 -9.10 -5.52 13.98
N GLY A 96 -10.20 -5.00 14.55
CA GLY A 96 -10.92 -3.85 14.01
C GLY A 96 -10.15 -2.53 14.06
N ASN A 97 -9.01 -2.48 14.76
CA ASN A 97 -8.11 -1.33 14.85
C ASN A 97 -6.85 -1.53 13.98
N ASN A 98 -6.85 -2.52 13.08
CA ASN A 98 -5.73 -2.87 12.21
C ASN A 98 -4.48 -3.38 12.94
N ASN A 99 -4.60 -3.79 14.21
CA ASN A 99 -3.51 -4.40 14.98
C ASN A 99 -3.46 -5.91 14.73
N GLN A 100 -2.27 -6.49 14.69
CA GLN A 100 -2.10 -7.93 14.54
C GLN A 100 -2.63 -8.67 15.79
N ILE A 101 -3.45 -9.69 15.58
CA ILE A 101 -4.02 -10.49 16.67
C ILE A 101 -2.97 -11.48 17.17
N GLU A 102 -2.65 -11.38 18.45
CA GLU A 102 -1.81 -12.31 19.20
C GLU A 102 -2.67 -13.20 20.09
N LEU A 103 -2.44 -14.51 20.05
CA LEU A 103 -3.15 -15.50 20.85
C LEU A 103 -2.17 -16.34 21.66
N PRO A 104 -2.59 -16.87 22.82
CA PRO A 104 -1.78 -17.78 23.61
C PRO A 104 -1.39 -19.05 22.83
N LEU A 105 -0.15 -19.49 23.01
CA LEU A 105 0.36 -20.77 22.54
C LEU A 105 -0.27 -21.91 23.34
N ALA A 106 -0.60 -23.00 22.66
CA ALA A 106 -1.15 -24.20 23.29
C ALA A 106 -0.16 -24.85 24.28
N GLU A 107 1.14 -24.72 24.01
CA GLU A 107 2.23 -25.14 24.89
C GLU A 107 3.09 -23.91 25.24
N PRO A 108 2.81 -23.25 26.37
CA PRO A 108 3.54 -22.06 26.80
C PRO A 108 5.00 -22.36 27.21
N GLY A 109 5.94 -21.52 26.75
CA GLY A 109 7.33 -21.50 27.20
C GLY A 109 7.56 -20.62 28.45
N ALA A 110 8.83 -20.46 28.83
CA ALA A 110 9.19 -19.71 30.04
C ALA A 110 9.04 -18.18 29.89
N ASP A 111 9.13 -17.64 28.67
CA ASP A 111 9.01 -16.21 28.38
C ASP A 111 8.07 -15.97 27.18
N MET A 112 7.01 -15.20 27.39
CA MET A 112 5.97 -14.77 26.44
C MET A 112 5.31 -15.88 25.59
N ASN A 113 4.12 -16.26 26.03
CA ASN A 113 3.35 -17.38 25.50
C ASN A 113 2.37 -17.01 24.39
N THR A 114 2.65 -16.01 23.57
CA THR A 114 1.72 -15.59 22.51
C THR A 114 2.39 -15.63 21.14
N ASP A 115 1.60 -15.95 20.12
CA ASP A 115 2.02 -15.83 18.71
C ASP A 115 0.89 -15.22 17.87
N LYS A 116 1.26 -14.70 16.72
CA LYS A 116 0.35 -14.01 15.80
C LYS A 116 -0.36 -14.99 14.89
N VAL A 117 -1.64 -14.74 14.65
CA VAL A 117 -2.47 -15.62 13.81
C VAL A 117 -2.13 -15.43 12.33
N LYS A 118 -1.58 -16.47 11.70
CA LYS A 118 -1.30 -16.47 10.26
C LYS A 118 -2.54 -16.84 9.43
N VAL A 119 -2.73 -16.14 8.32
CA VAL A 119 -3.78 -16.40 7.35
C VAL A 119 -3.22 -16.33 5.92
N PRO A 120 -3.78 -17.05 4.94
CA PRO A 120 -3.32 -16.93 3.56
C PRO A 120 -3.68 -15.53 3.00
N SER A 121 -2.70 -14.82 2.45
CA SER A 121 -2.83 -13.39 2.09
C SER A 121 -3.91 -13.15 1.05
N TYR A 122 -3.93 -13.93 -0.03
CA TYR A 122 -4.89 -13.74 -1.14
C TYR A 122 -6.36 -13.83 -0.68
N PRO A 123 -6.84 -14.92 -0.04
CA PRO A 123 -8.21 -14.99 0.43
C PRO A 123 -8.48 -14.01 1.59
N TYR A 124 -7.47 -13.68 2.42
CA TYR A 124 -7.63 -12.70 3.48
C TYR A 124 -7.89 -11.29 2.93
N MET A 125 -7.12 -10.86 1.92
CA MET A 125 -7.34 -9.59 1.22
C MET A 125 -8.75 -9.50 0.64
N LEU A 126 -9.23 -10.57 0.00
CA LEU A 126 -10.60 -10.64 -0.52
C LEU A 126 -11.65 -10.60 0.59
N TRP A 127 -11.40 -11.26 1.72
CA TRP A 127 -12.31 -11.24 2.87
C TRP A 127 -12.41 -9.83 3.45
N LEU A 128 -11.30 -9.09 3.57
CA LEU A 128 -11.29 -7.71 4.04
C LEU A 128 -12.13 -6.79 3.14
N LEU A 129 -11.91 -6.88 1.82
CA LEU A 129 -12.64 -6.09 0.82
C LEU A 129 -14.13 -6.42 0.78
N LYS A 130 -14.49 -7.71 0.71
CA LYS A 130 -15.90 -8.14 0.57
C LYS A 130 -16.75 -7.89 1.80
N ASN A 131 -16.13 -7.79 2.98
CA ASN A 131 -16.82 -7.56 4.24
C ASN A 131 -16.64 -6.12 4.76
N ASN A 132 -16.17 -5.19 3.91
CA ASN A 132 -15.91 -3.79 4.25
C ASN A 132 -15.12 -3.63 5.57
N LYS A 133 -14.11 -4.48 5.76
CA LYS A 133 -13.26 -4.47 6.97
C LYS A 133 -12.09 -3.52 6.85
N ALA A 134 -11.75 -3.08 5.65
CA ALA A 134 -10.71 -2.09 5.37
C ALA A 134 -11.08 -1.29 4.12
N GLY A 135 -10.80 0.02 4.14
CA GLY A 135 -10.77 0.83 2.93
C GLY A 135 -9.64 0.40 2.00
N PHE A 136 -9.74 0.76 0.72
CA PHE A 136 -8.75 0.35 -0.27
C PHE A 136 -7.33 0.84 0.06
N THR A 137 -7.15 2.10 0.46
CA THR A 137 -5.85 2.66 0.83
C THR A 137 -5.29 2.09 2.14
N GLU A 138 -6.16 1.80 3.11
CA GLU A 138 -5.80 1.13 4.36
C GLU A 138 -5.27 -0.29 4.09
N LEU A 139 -5.95 -1.01 3.20
CA LEU A 139 -5.51 -2.33 2.73
C LEU A 139 -4.12 -2.22 2.11
N LEU A 140 -3.91 -1.31 1.15
CA LEU A 140 -2.60 -1.12 0.51
C LEU A 140 -1.51 -0.80 1.53
N THR A 141 -1.78 0.09 2.49
CA THR A 141 -0.84 0.45 3.55
C THR A 141 -0.47 -0.77 4.40
N SER A 142 -1.45 -1.61 4.75
CA SER A 142 -1.22 -2.80 5.57
C SER A 142 -0.29 -3.83 4.90
N TYR A 143 -0.42 -4.02 3.58
CA TYR A 143 0.46 -4.91 2.80
C TYR A 143 1.79 -4.24 2.43
N LEU A 144 1.82 -2.90 2.33
CA LEU A 144 3.04 -2.16 2.07
C LEU A 144 4.05 -2.35 3.19
N ASP A 145 3.62 -2.29 4.46
CA ASP A 145 4.51 -2.47 5.60
C ASP A 145 5.26 -3.81 5.56
N GLU A 146 4.57 -4.88 5.19
CA GLU A 146 5.15 -6.22 5.08
C GLU A 146 6.10 -6.30 3.87
N PHE A 147 5.70 -5.71 2.74
CA PHE A 147 6.52 -5.63 1.53
C PHE A 147 7.81 -4.84 1.74
N VAL A 148 7.73 -3.66 2.37
CA VAL A 148 8.90 -2.80 2.63
C VAL A 148 9.87 -3.50 3.58
N LYS A 149 9.36 -4.24 4.57
CA LYS A 149 10.21 -5.04 5.47
C LYS A 149 10.94 -6.15 4.74
N SER A 150 10.30 -6.86 3.81
CA SER A 150 10.92 -7.97 3.08
C SER A 150 11.86 -7.52 1.96
N CYS A 151 11.60 -6.36 1.35
CA CYS A 151 12.35 -5.84 0.21
C CYS A 151 13.24 -4.63 0.56
N LYS A 152 13.46 -4.34 1.85
CA LYS A 152 14.16 -3.14 2.34
C LYS A 152 15.48 -2.89 1.62
N ASP A 153 16.35 -3.90 1.59
CA ASP A 153 17.69 -3.79 1.01
C ASP A 153 17.65 -3.52 -0.50
N SER A 154 16.63 -4.03 -1.20
CA SER A 154 16.44 -3.75 -2.62
C SER A 154 15.88 -2.35 -2.85
N LEU A 155 14.93 -1.92 -2.03
CA LEU A 155 14.33 -0.60 -2.10
C LEU A 155 15.35 0.51 -1.82
N ASP A 156 16.30 0.29 -0.90
CA ASP A 156 17.30 1.26 -0.44
C ASP A 156 18.57 1.33 -1.33
N LYS A 157 18.59 0.60 -2.45
CA LYS A 157 19.67 0.70 -3.46
C LYS A 157 19.49 1.96 -4.30
N LEU A 158 20.62 2.50 -4.75
CA LEU A 158 20.67 3.44 -5.87
C LEU A 158 20.92 2.61 -7.13
N SER A 159 20.28 2.99 -8.23
CA SER A 159 20.44 2.36 -9.54
C SER A 159 21.87 2.42 -10.06
#